data_AF-A0A2P2DZR4-F1
#
_entry.id   AF-A0A2P2DZR4-F1
#
_cell.length_a   1.000
_cell.length_b   1.000
_cell.length_c   1.000
_cell.angle_alpha   90.00
_cell.angle_beta   90.00
_cell.angle_gamma   90.00
#
_symmetry.space_group_name_H-M   'P 1'
#
loop_
_entity.id
_entity.type
_entity.pdbx_description
1 polymer ?
#
loop_
_entity_poly.entity_id
_entity_poly.type
_entity_poly.pdbx_seq_one_letter_code
_entity_poly.pdbx_strand_id
1 'polypeptide(L)'
;MEIFHKRYIQFSGAVIAFFGPVFSTGTREETKWPAQISLDILSWPIDGNMAYASNDIHFLSALTGGFLFGWGMTLFFLGTFVYKLAPDAVRKSVLYGLLSWFCLDSFGSYISGNASNVYFNIVVLLVLVGPLWRPASLSGDKRQ
;
A
#
# COMPACT_ATOMS: atom_id res chain seq x y z
N MET A 1 -17.26 -16.91 -2.27
CA MET A 1 -16.70 -15.65 -2.78
C MET A 1 -16.45 -14.64 -1.64
N GLU A 2 -17.39 -14.49 -0.70
CA GLU A 2 -17.25 -13.60 0.47
C GLU A 2 -15.99 -13.84 1.32
N ILE A 3 -15.72 -15.09 1.72
CA ILE A 3 -14.52 -15.46 2.49
C ILE A 3 -13.23 -15.10 1.73
N PHE A 4 -13.26 -15.23 0.40
CA PHE A 4 -12.12 -14.93 -0.44
C PHE A 4 -11.84 -13.42 -0.49
N HIS A 5 -12.85 -12.57 -0.72
CA HIS A 5 -12.69 -11.11 -0.67
C HIS A 5 -12.23 -10.63 0.70
N LYS A 6 -12.82 -11.15 1.78
CA LYS A 6 -12.41 -10.83 3.16
C LYS A 6 -10.91 -11.10 3.34
N ARG A 7 -10.47 -12.32 3.03
CA ARG A 7 -9.06 -12.73 3.15
C ARG A 7 -8.16 -11.91 2.23
N TYR A 8 -8.64 -11.53 1.05
CA TYR A 8 -7.87 -10.71 0.13
C TYR A 8 -7.67 -9.29 0.67
N ILE A 9 -8.69 -8.66 1.27
CA ILE A 9 -8.54 -7.36 1.92
C ILE A 9 -7.55 -7.43 3.09
N GLN A 10 -7.61 -8.49 3.89
CA GLN A 10 -6.63 -8.74 4.95
C GLN A 10 -5.22 -8.91 4.38
N PHE A 11 -5.08 -9.67 3.30
CA PHE A 11 -3.81 -9.83 2.59
C PHE A 11 -3.27 -8.50 2.07
N SER A 12 -4.07 -7.70 1.37
CA SER A 12 -3.67 -6.39 0.86
C SER A 12 -3.24 -5.46 2.00
N GLY A 13 -4.00 -5.45 3.10
CA GLY A 13 -3.64 -4.70 4.31
C GLY A 13 -2.32 -5.17 4.94
N ALA A 14 -2.09 -6.48 5.04
CA ALA A 14 -0.86 -7.04 5.57
C ALA A 14 0.36 -6.72 4.69
N VAL A 15 0.22 -6.78 3.37
CA VAL A 15 1.28 -6.41 2.42
C VAL A 15 1.64 -4.92 2.57
N ILE A 16 0.65 -4.03 2.61
CA ILE A 16 0.91 -2.59 2.85
C ILE A 16 1.56 -2.38 4.23
N ALA A 17 1.04 -3.03 5.26
CA ALA A 17 1.55 -2.89 6.62
C ALA A 17 3.01 -3.34 6.73
N PHE A 18 3.40 -4.40 6.02
CA PHE A 18 4.77 -4.91 6.01
C PHE A 18 5.80 -3.86 5.56
N PHE A 19 5.47 -3.03 4.56
CA PHE A 19 6.36 -1.96 4.13
C PHE A 19 6.55 -0.86 5.19
N GLY A 20 5.61 -0.72 6.13
CA GLY A 20 5.71 0.23 7.23
C GLY A 20 7.01 0.09 8.04
N PRO A 21 7.24 -1.05 8.72
CA PRO A 21 8.50 -1.32 9.41
C PRO A 21 9.74 -1.21 8.53
N VAL A 22 9.66 -1.63 7.25
CA VAL A 22 10.77 -1.50 6.30
C VAL A 22 11.15 -0.03 6.14
N PHE A 23 10.20 0.87 5.82
CA PHE A 23 10.48 2.29 5.70
C PHE A 23 10.83 2.96 7.03
N SER A 24 10.27 2.49 8.16
CA SER A 24 10.63 3.01 9.49
C SER A 24 12.11 2.78 9.83
N THR A 25 12.76 1.76 9.28
CA THR A 25 14.21 1.54 9.48
C THR A 25 15.05 2.70 8.93
N GLY A 26 14.56 3.43 7.93
CA GLY A 26 15.16 4.64 7.36
C GLY A 26 15.15 5.85 8.29
N THR A 27 14.56 5.77 9.49
CA THR A 27 14.55 6.87 10.46
C THR A 27 15.94 7.16 11.04
N ARG A 28 16.86 6.19 11.00
CA ARG A 28 18.23 6.35 11.51
C ARG A 28 19.26 5.84 10.53
N GLU A 29 20.42 6.49 10.55
CA GLU A 29 21.56 6.17 9.71
C GLU A 29 22.03 4.71 9.86
N GLU A 30 22.07 4.20 11.09
CA GLU A 30 22.54 2.85 11.39
C GLU A 30 21.62 1.74 10.85
N THR A 31 20.33 2.04 10.67
CA THR A 31 19.32 1.06 10.29
C THR A 31 18.73 1.29 8.91
N LYS A 32 19.16 2.31 8.18
CA LYS A 32 18.48 2.78 6.96
C LYS A 32 18.48 1.82 5.79
N TRP A 33 19.40 0.85 5.78
CA TRP A 33 19.67 0.02 4.61
C TRP A 33 18.41 -0.66 4.00
N PRO A 34 17.41 -1.17 4.76
CA PRO A 34 16.23 -1.78 4.15
C PRO A 34 15.37 -0.75 3.41
N ALA A 35 15.17 0.42 4.01
CA ALA A 35 14.42 1.52 3.40
C ALA A 35 15.17 2.08 2.18
N GLN A 36 16.50 2.21 2.29
CA GLN A 36 17.36 2.70 1.22
C GLN A 36 17.32 1.77 -0.01
N ILE A 37 17.50 0.47 0.17
CA ILE A 37 17.42 -0.49 -0.94
C ILE A 37 16.01 -0.50 -1.54
N SER A 38 14.97 -0.41 -0.71
CA SER A 38 13.59 -0.34 -1.20
C SER A 38 13.40 0.86 -2.12
N LEU A 39 13.85 2.05 -1.70
CA LEU A 39 13.77 3.25 -2.53
C LEU A 39 14.62 3.15 -3.79
N ASP A 40 15.83 2.60 -3.71
CA ASP A 40 16.75 2.43 -4.85
C ASP A 40 16.16 1.50 -5.94
N ILE A 41 15.47 0.44 -5.52
CA ILE A 41 14.69 -0.43 -6.42
C ILE A 41 13.58 0.36 -7.12
N LEU A 42 12.80 1.14 -6.34
CA LEU A 42 11.69 1.91 -6.87
C LEU A 42 12.15 3.07 -7.78
N SER A 43 13.35 3.61 -7.53
CA SER A 43 13.97 4.68 -8.32
C SER A 43 14.88 4.16 -9.44
N TRP A 44 14.72 2.89 -9.87
CA TRP A 44 15.56 2.19 -10.84
C TRP A 44 16.25 3.11 -11.87
N PRO A 45 17.58 2.96 -12.12
CA PRO A 45 18.43 1.80 -11.78
C PRO A 45 18.86 1.71 -10.32
N ILE A 46 19.14 0.49 -9.85
CA ILE A 46 19.70 0.23 -8.52
C ILE A 46 21.18 0.62 -8.56
N ASP A 47 21.49 1.85 -8.17
CA ASP A 47 22.83 2.43 -8.29
C ASP A 47 23.39 2.94 -6.95
N GLY A 48 22.62 2.83 -5.87
CA GLY A 48 23.00 3.27 -4.53
C GLY A 48 22.96 4.79 -4.35
N ASN A 49 22.49 5.56 -5.34
CA ASN A 49 22.47 7.02 -5.29
C ASN A 49 21.32 7.59 -4.46
N MET A 50 20.41 6.75 -3.96
CA MET A 50 19.42 7.12 -2.95
C MET A 50 20.11 7.49 -1.62
N ALA A 51 20.58 8.73 -1.54
CA ALA A 51 21.31 9.26 -0.41
C ALA A 51 20.33 9.64 0.72
N TYR A 52 20.21 8.75 1.71
CA TYR A 52 19.68 9.08 3.03
C TYR A 52 20.68 9.96 3.80
N ALA A 53 20.88 11.19 3.32
CA ALA A 53 21.92 12.09 3.80
C ALA A 53 21.39 13.26 4.64
N SER A 54 20.07 13.51 4.62
CA SER A 54 19.44 14.62 5.32
C SER A 54 18.55 14.16 6.48
N ASN A 55 18.39 14.99 7.50
CA ASN A 55 17.40 14.71 8.55
C ASN A 55 15.97 14.70 7.99
N ASP A 56 15.71 15.43 6.90
CA ASP A 56 14.41 15.47 6.25
C ASP A 56 14.02 14.12 5.65
N ILE A 57 14.94 13.41 4.99
CA ILE A 57 14.63 12.09 4.42
C ILE A 57 14.48 11.03 5.51
N HIS A 58 15.24 11.13 6.61
CA HIS A 58 15.01 10.29 7.79
C HIS A 58 13.62 10.52 8.40
N PHE A 59 13.22 11.79 8.55
CA PHE A 59 11.90 12.16 9.07
C PHE A 59 10.77 11.71 8.14
N LEU A 60 10.91 11.93 6.83
CA LEU A 60 9.96 11.45 5.83
C LEU A 60 9.87 9.93 5.84
N SER A 61 10.98 9.20 6.03
CA SER A 61 10.98 7.74 6.13
C SER A 61 10.19 7.26 7.36
N ALA A 62 10.32 7.95 8.49
CA ALA A 62 9.52 7.68 9.70
C ALA A 62 8.02 7.90 9.43
N LEU A 63 7.66 9.01 8.78
CA LEU A 63 6.28 9.32 8.39
C LEU A 63 5.72 8.27 7.42
N THR A 64 6.44 7.97 6.35
CA THR A 64 6.06 6.95 5.36
C THR A 64 5.84 5.61 6.02
N GLY A 65 6.78 5.17 6.88
CA GLY A 65 6.65 3.92 7.61
C GLY A 65 5.43 3.87 8.52
N GLY A 66 5.19 4.94 9.30
CA GLY A 66 4.04 5.05 10.19
C GLY A 66 2.70 5.05 9.45
N PHE A 67 2.58 5.83 8.36
CA PHE A 67 1.37 5.88 7.55
C PHE A 67 1.10 4.56 6.84
N LEU A 68 2.11 3.90 6.28
CA LEU A 68 1.94 2.59 5.63
C LEU A 68 1.51 1.52 6.63
N PHE A 69 2.17 1.43 7.80
CA PHE A 69 1.77 0.49 8.83
C PHE A 69 0.34 0.74 9.31
N GLY A 70 0.02 1.99 9.67
CA GLY A 70 -1.31 2.37 10.15
C GLY A 70 -2.41 2.14 9.12
N TRP A 71 -2.16 2.51 7.86
CA TRP A 71 -3.11 2.28 6.77
C TRP A 71 -3.31 0.80 6.48
N GLY A 72 -2.23 0.02 6.37
CA GLY A 72 -2.29 -1.42 6.16
C GLY A 72 -3.06 -2.14 7.28
N MET A 73 -2.81 -1.79 8.54
CA MET A 73 -3.56 -2.32 9.69
C MET A 73 -5.04 -1.91 9.66
N THR A 74 -5.35 -0.70 9.22
CA THR A 74 -6.73 -0.24 9.02
C THR A 74 -7.45 -1.13 8.00
N LEU A 75 -6.83 -1.39 6.84
CA LEU A 75 -7.41 -2.29 5.83
C LEU A 75 -7.58 -3.72 6.36
N PHE A 76 -6.57 -4.22 7.08
CA PHE A 76 -6.61 -5.54 7.71
C PHE A 76 -7.80 -5.69 8.66
N PHE A 77 -8.02 -4.68 9.52
CA PHE A 77 -9.12 -4.70 10.48
C PHE A 77 -10.48 -4.37 9.88
N LEU A 78 -10.55 -3.59 8.80
CA LEU A 78 -11.78 -3.47 7.99
C LEU A 78 -12.20 -4.85 7.46
N GLY A 79 -11.25 -5.63 6.93
CA GLY A 79 -11.48 -7.02 6.54
C GLY A 79 -11.91 -7.90 7.72
N THR A 80 -11.31 -7.70 8.89
CA THR A 80 -11.53 -8.56 10.06
C THR A 80 -12.86 -8.30 10.76
N PHE A 81 -13.17 -7.03 11.06
CA PHE A 81 -14.26 -6.63 11.94
C PHE A 81 -15.47 -6.07 11.19
N VAL A 82 -15.25 -5.32 10.11
CA VAL A 82 -16.33 -4.55 9.45
C VAL A 82 -16.89 -5.29 8.24
N TYR A 83 -16.09 -6.11 7.57
CA TYR A 83 -16.46 -6.75 6.30
C TYR A 83 -17.78 -7.54 6.37
N LYS A 84 -18.06 -8.25 7.47
CA LYS A 84 -19.31 -9.01 7.62
C LYS A 84 -20.56 -8.12 7.68
N LEU A 85 -20.42 -6.88 8.13
CA LEU A 85 -21.52 -5.93 8.28
C LEU A 85 -21.83 -5.21 6.96
N ALA A 86 -20.80 -4.91 6.18
CA ALA A 86 -20.96 -4.18 4.91
C ALA A 86 -19.89 -4.60 3.88
N PRO A 87 -20.00 -5.81 3.30
CA PRO A 87 -18.96 -6.38 2.43
C PRO A 87 -18.60 -5.48 1.25
N ASP A 88 -19.62 -4.96 0.56
CA ASP A 88 -19.43 -4.22 -0.68
C ASP A 88 -18.99 -2.77 -0.43
N ALA A 89 -19.44 -2.17 0.69
CA ALA A 89 -18.94 -0.86 1.12
C ALA A 89 -17.45 -0.94 1.48
N VAL A 90 -17.06 -1.93 2.31
CA VAL A 90 -15.65 -2.15 2.68
C VAL A 90 -14.80 -2.42 1.44
N ARG A 91 -15.26 -3.28 0.52
CA ARG A 91 -14.59 -3.53 -0.76
C ARG A 91 -14.37 -2.24 -1.56
N LYS A 92 -15.41 -1.42 -1.75
CA LYS A 92 -15.31 -0.16 -2.51
C LYS A 92 -14.37 0.83 -1.83
N SER A 93 -14.43 0.95 -0.51
CA SER A 93 -13.51 1.82 0.25
C SER A 93 -12.05 1.41 0.03
N VAL A 94 -11.75 0.12 0.09
CA VAL A 94 -10.39 -0.40 -0.17
C VAL A 94 -9.99 -0.13 -1.62
N LEU A 95 -10.85 -0.48 -2.59
CA LEU A 95 -10.57 -0.28 -4.02
C LEU A 95 -10.29 1.19 -4.34
N TYR A 96 -11.17 2.10 -3.92
CA TYR A 96 -11.00 3.52 -4.18
C TYR A 96 -9.79 4.11 -3.46
N GLY A 97 -9.50 3.67 -2.24
CA GLY A 97 -8.28 4.06 -1.54
C GLY A 97 -7.01 3.65 -2.29
N LEU A 98 -6.95 2.41 -2.79
CA LEU A 98 -5.83 1.91 -3.60
C LEU A 98 -5.68 2.68 -4.92
N LEU A 99 -6.78 3.00 -5.59
CA LEU A 99 -6.76 3.79 -6.82
C LEU A 99 -6.31 5.24 -6.57
N SER A 100 -6.79 5.86 -5.49
CA SER A 100 -6.35 7.21 -5.09
C SER A 100 -4.86 7.25 -4.77
N TRP A 101 -4.36 6.26 -4.01
CA TRP A 101 -2.92 6.12 -3.74
C TRP A 101 -2.14 5.96 -5.05
N PHE A 102 -2.54 5.03 -5.92
CA PHE A 102 -1.87 4.78 -7.20
C PHE A 102 -1.78 6.05 -8.05
N CYS A 103 -2.87 6.82 -8.16
CA CYS A 103 -2.89 8.04 -8.95
C CYS A 103 -1.93 9.10 -8.39
N LEU A 104 -2.00 9.38 -7.08
CA LEU A 104 -1.16 10.42 -6.47
C LEU A 104 0.31 10.03 -6.43
N ASP A 105 0.61 8.79 -6.05
CA ASP A 105 1.99 8.30 -5.94
C ASP A 105 2.66 8.18 -7.31
N SER A 106 1.94 7.68 -8.32
CA SER A 106 2.48 7.60 -9.69
C SER A 106 2.68 8.98 -10.31
N PHE A 107 1.75 9.91 -10.09
CA PHE A 107 1.92 11.29 -10.56
C PHE A 107 3.12 11.95 -9.89
N GLY A 108 3.23 11.85 -8.56
CA GLY A 108 4.38 12.33 -7.78
C GLY A 108 5.71 11.72 -8.23
N SER A 109 5.72 10.43 -8.53
CA SER A 109 6.89 9.72 -9.03
C SER A 109 7.35 10.21 -10.39
N TYR A 110 6.41 10.41 -11.32
CA TYR A 110 6.72 10.93 -12.64
C TYR A 110 7.31 12.35 -12.59
N ILE A 111 6.69 13.26 -11.82
CA ILE A 111 7.14 14.65 -11.74
C ILE A 111 8.46 14.81 -10.95
N SER A 112 8.77 13.87 -10.06
CA SER A 112 10.02 13.88 -9.27
C SER A 112 11.20 13.20 -9.97
N GLY A 113 11.02 12.72 -11.21
CA GLY A 113 12.07 12.04 -11.98
C GLY A 113 12.19 10.53 -11.70
N ASN A 114 11.33 9.96 -10.86
CA ASN A 114 11.30 8.54 -10.50
C ASN A 114 10.25 7.78 -11.34
N ALA A 115 10.24 7.97 -12.65
CA ALA A 115 9.22 7.39 -13.53
C ALA A 115 9.19 5.84 -13.50
N SER A 116 10.31 5.19 -13.13
CA SER A 116 10.38 3.76 -12.85
C SER A 116 9.39 3.32 -11.77
N ASN A 117 9.13 4.14 -10.76
CA ASN A 117 8.17 3.83 -9.70
C ASN A 117 6.72 3.74 -10.24
N VAL A 118 6.37 4.41 -11.34
CA VAL A 118 5.06 4.25 -11.97
C VAL A 118 4.83 2.80 -12.42
N TYR A 119 5.87 2.14 -12.94
CA TYR A 119 5.80 0.73 -13.31
C TYR A 119 5.58 -0.15 -12.08
N PHE A 120 6.34 0.07 -11.00
CA PHE A 120 6.16 -0.66 -9.75
C PHE A 120 4.77 -0.45 -9.15
N ASN A 121 4.24 0.77 -9.19
CA ASN A 121 2.90 1.10 -8.75
C ASN A 121 1.82 0.34 -9.52
N ILE A 122 1.98 0.12 -10.82
CA ILE A 122 1.06 -0.72 -11.61
C ILE A 122 1.09 -2.16 -11.08
N VAL A 123 2.27 -2.72 -10.87
CA VAL A 123 2.42 -4.10 -10.34
C VAL A 123 1.79 -4.21 -8.95
N VAL A 124 2.11 -3.27 -8.05
CA VAL A 124 1.56 -3.22 -6.69
C VAL A 124 0.04 -3.07 -6.72
N LEU A 125 -0.51 -2.20 -7.57
CA LEU A 125 -1.96 -2.03 -7.71
C LEU A 125 -2.63 -3.33 -8.14
N LEU A 126 -2.08 -4.03 -9.14
CA LEU A 126 -2.65 -5.31 -9.61
C LEU A 126 -2.65 -6.38 -8.51
N VAL A 127 -1.56 -6.47 -7.74
CA VAL A 127 -1.45 -7.39 -6.60
C VAL A 127 -2.45 -7.03 -5.49
N LEU A 128 -2.51 -5.77 -5.08
CA LEU A 128 -3.33 -5.34 -3.95
C LEU A 128 -4.83 -5.29 -4.27
N VAL A 129 -5.20 -4.97 -5.51
CA VAL A 129 -6.62 -4.93 -5.90
C VAL A 129 -7.15 -6.33 -6.17
N GLY A 130 -6.42 -7.18 -6.90
CA GLY A 130 -6.83 -8.56 -7.20
C GLY A 130 -8.33 -8.72 -7.56
N PRO A 131 -9.13 -9.45 -6.75
CA PRO A 131 -10.54 -9.69 -7.03
C PRO A 131 -11.48 -8.52 -6.68
N LEU A 132 -10.99 -7.47 -6.02
CA LEU A 132 -11.81 -6.37 -5.51
C LEU A 132 -12.47 -5.55 -6.63
N TRP A 133 -12.06 -5.73 -7.90
CA TRP A 133 -12.75 -5.20 -9.08
C TRP A 133 -14.18 -5.74 -9.23
N ARG A 134 -14.45 -6.94 -8.73
CA ARG A 134 -15.76 -7.58 -8.82
C ARG A 134 -16.57 -7.29 -7.55
N PRO A 135 -17.87 -7.02 -7.65
CA PRO A 135 -18.73 -6.91 -6.48
C PRO A 135 -18.60 -8.12 -5.57
N ALA A 136 -18.66 -7.92 -4.25
CA ALA A 136 -18.83 -9.02 -3.33
C ALA A 136 -20.20 -9.66 -3.64
N SER A 137 -20.18 -10.86 -4.25
CA SER A 137 -21.40 -11.55 -4.66
C SER A 137 -22.45 -11.50 -3.56
N LEU A 138 -23.61 -10.93 -3.88
CA LEU A 138 -24.80 -10.91 -3.05
C LEU A 138 -25.35 -12.34 -2.98
N SER A 139 -24.89 -13.16 -2.03
CA SER A 139 -25.75 -14.26 -1.59
C SER A 139 -26.87 -13.65 -0.73
N GLY A 140 -27.88 -13.08 -1.38
CA GLY A 140 -29.08 -12.61 -0.70
C GLY A 140 -29.58 -11.21 -1.02
N ASP A 141 -29.43 -10.69 -2.25
CA ASP A 141 -30.37 -9.63 -2.71
C ASP A 141 -31.72 -10.28 -3.00
N LYS A 142 -32.39 -10.72 -1.93
CA LYS A 142 -33.84 -10.67 -1.85
C LYS A 142 -34.17 -9.29 -1.29
N ARG A 143 -34.12 -8.27 -2.15
CA ARG A 143 -35.00 -7.11 -1.97
C ARG A 143 -36.44 -7.63 -1.96
N GLN A 144 -36.95 -7.90 -0.77
CA GLN A 144 -38.37 -7.80 -0.40
C GLN A 144 -38.55 -6.45 0.29
#